data_AF-A0A816LCZ3-F1
#
_entry.id   AF-A0A816LCZ3-F1
#
_cell.length_a   1.000
_cell.length_b   1.000
_cell.length_c   1.000
_cell.angle_alpha   90.00
_cell.angle_beta   90.00
_cell.angle_gamma   90.00
#
_symmetry.space_group_name_H-M   'P 1'
#
loop_
_entity.id
_entity.type
_entity.pdbx_description
1 polymer ?
#
loop_
_entity_poly.entity_id
_entity_poly.type
_entity_poly.pdbx_seq_one_letter_code
_entity_poly.pdbx_strand_id
1 'polypeptide(L)'
;MHGNLFMVQCTLCQFIEENDSSPICESLRNRGSPDGNPPEIDEKDLPRCTKCKSLVRPHIVWFGEHIWDDVLEKIQKEIQLCDLFIVIGTSSVVYPAAGYASILAERNIPIAEVNIETTPSTSIATYHFHGPAAQIIPQLLSANLNNE
;
A
#
# COMPACT_ATOMS: atom_id res chain seq x y z
N MET A 1 -1.23 -4.83 0.71
CA MET A 1 0.03 -5.46 1.15
C MET A 1 0.65 -4.84 2.40
N HIS A 2 0.61 -3.51 2.59
CA HIS A 2 1.25 -2.85 3.74
C HIS A 2 0.28 -2.45 4.87
N GLY A 3 -0.90 -3.06 4.94
CA GLY A 3 -1.94 -2.75 5.93
C GLY A 3 -2.82 -1.56 5.55
N ASN A 4 -3.43 -0.91 6.54
CA ASN A 4 -4.41 0.17 6.37
C ASN A 4 -4.26 1.21 7.49
N LEU A 5 -4.27 2.51 7.13
CA LEU A 5 -4.17 3.61 8.08
C LEU A 5 -5.40 3.69 9.02
N PHE A 6 -6.57 3.28 8.54
CA PHE A 6 -7.81 3.27 9.31
C PHE A 6 -8.02 1.98 10.11
N MET A 7 -6.95 1.24 10.37
CA MET A 7 -6.96 0.08 11.25
C MET A 7 -5.87 0.24 12.31
N VAL A 8 -6.14 -0.22 13.52
CA VAL A 8 -5.18 -0.25 14.62
C VAL A 8 -5.00 -1.67 15.14
N GLN A 9 -3.80 -1.96 15.63
CA GLN A 9 -3.43 -3.25 16.22
C GLN A 9 -2.91 -3.02 17.63
N CYS A 10 -3.45 -3.74 18.60
CA CYS A 10 -2.96 -3.72 19.96
C CYS A 10 -1.56 -4.32 20.05
N THR A 11 -0.63 -3.61 20.69
CA THR A 11 0.76 -4.06 20.87
C THR A 11 0.90 -5.22 21.86
N LEU A 12 -0.14 -5.50 22.66
CA LEU A 12 -0.16 -6.59 23.63
C LEU A 12 -1.00 -7.77 23.15
N CYS A 13 -2.33 -7.61 23.07
CA CYS A 13 -3.24 -8.71 22.77
C CYS A 13 -3.42 -8.99 21.27
N GLN A 14 -2.77 -8.22 20.40
CA GLN A 14 -2.84 -8.35 18.93
C GLN A 14 -4.25 -8.17 18.34
N PHE A 15 -5.23 -7.69 19.13
CA PHE A 15 -6.55 -7.35 18.63
C PHE A 15 -6.45 -6.25 17.57
N ILE A 16 -7.08 -6.47 16.43
CA ILE A 16 -7.15 -5.54 15.30
C ILE A 16 -8.57 -5.00 15.19
N GLU A 17 -8.70 -3.70 15.01
CA GLU A 17 -9.98 -3.03 14.82
C GLU A 17 -9.86 -1.88 13.82
N GLU A 18 -10.96 -1.59 13.12
CA GLU A 18 -11.10 -0.37 12.34
C GLU A 18 -11.18 0.84 13.28
N ASN A 19 -10.57 1.95 12.87
CA ASN A 19 -10.65 3.21 13.56
C ASN A 19 -10.60 4.36 12.54
N ASP A 20 -11.76 4.96 12.33
CA ASP A 20 -12.00 6.14 11.48
C ASP A 20 -12.26 7.41 12.31
N SER A 21 -11.96 7.37 13.61
CA SER A 21 -12.22 8.49 14.52
C SER A 21 -11.32 9.69 14.20
N SER A 22 -11.89 10.88 14.27
CA SER A 22 -11.19 12.15 14.05
C SER A 22 -11.40 13.12 15.22
N PRO A 23 -10.39 13.34 16.08
CA PRO A 23 -9.09 12.66 16.12
C PRO A 23 -9.20 11.22 16.66
N ILE A 24 -8.19 10.38 16.38
CA ILE A 24 -8.12 9.00 16.90
C ILE A 24 -8.10 8.93 18.43
N CYS A 25 -7.54 9.95 19.09
CA CYS A 25 -7.67 10.20 20.52
C CYS A 25 -7.55 11.70 20.80
N GLU A 26 -8.06 12.15 21.95
CA GLU A 26 -8.16 13.58 22.27
C GLU A 26 -6.80 14.28 22.36
N SER A 27 -5.77 13.60 22.85
CA SER A 27 -4.41 14.16 22.96
C SER A 27 -3.78 14.52 21.60
N LEU A 28 -4.27 13.90 20.52
CA LEU A 28 -3.85 14.18 19.14
C LEU A 28 -4.71 15.25 18.45
N ARG A 29 -5.71 15.84 19.14
CA ARG A 29 -6.51 16.93 18.57
C ARG A 29 -5.62 18.11 18.16
N ASN A 30 -5.80 18.60 16.94
CA ASN A 30 -5.04 19.72 16.37
C ASN A 30 -3.51 19.51 16.42
N ARG A 31 -3.04 18.25 16.38
CA ARG A 31 -1.63 17.86 16.27
C ARG A 31 -1.33 17.29 14.87
N GLY A 32 -0.05 17.07 14.58
CA GLY A 32 0.37 16.47 13.31
C GLY A 32 0.45 17.45 12.14
N SER A 33 0.67 18.75 12.42
CA SER A 33 0.97 19.73 11.37
C SER A 33 2.17 19.24 10.54
N PRO A 34 2.09 19.19 9.20
CA PRO A 34 3.19 18.71 8.35
C PRO A 34 4.50 19.49 8.54
N ASP A 35 4.39 20.80 8.79
CA ASP A 35 5.53 21.69 9.04
C ASP A 35 5.79 21.91 10.55
N GLY A 36 5.09 21.18 11.41
CA GLY A 36 5.18 21.33 12.86
C GLY A 36 6.24 20.44 13.50
N ASN A 37 6.68 20.81 14.70
CA ASN A 37 7.47 19.91 15.53
C ASN A 37 6.61 18.74 16.02
N PRO A 38 7.20 17.54 16.20
CA PRO A 38 6.52 16.42 16.85
C PRO A 38 5.95 16.85 18.21
N PRO A 39 4.68 16.51 18.51
CA PRO A 39 4.12 16.84 19.82
C PRO A 39 4.73 15.94 20.89
N GLU A 40 5.08 16.52 22.03
CA GLU A 40 5.38 15.74 23.24
C GLU A 40 4.06 15.32 23.89
N ILE A 41 3.79 14.00 23.90
CA ILE A 41 2.58 13.40 24.47
C ILE A 41 3.01 12.23 25.35
N ASP A 42 2.54 12.20 26.58
CA ASP A 42 2.75 11.04 27.46
C ASP A 42 2.13 9.79 26.83
N GLU A 43 2.84 8.67 26.86
CA GLU A 43 2.36 7.43 26.24
C GLU A 43 0.95 7.08 26.73
N LYS A 44 0.66 7.28 28.03
CA LYS A 44 -0.67 7.03 28.66
C LYS A 44 -1.83 7.67 27.90
N ASP A 45 -1.59 8.79 27.25
CA ASP A 45 -2.59 9.60 26.54
C ASP A 45 -2.68 9.25 25.04
N LEU A 46 -1.84 8.34 24.52
CA LEU A 46 -1.91 7.82 23.15
C LEU A 46 -3.08 6.81 22.97
N PRO A 47 -3.45 6.47 21.72
CA PRO A 47 -4.55 5.54 21.44
C PRO A 47 -4.43 4.20 22.20
N ARG A 48 -5.53 3.77 22.81
CA ARG A 48 -5.60 2.57 23.66
C ARG A 48 -6.56 1.53 23.11
N CYS A 49 -6.20 0.26 23.26
CA CYS A 49 -6.97 -0.87 22.78
C CYS A 49 -8.33 -0.94 23.47
N THR A 50 -9.40 -1.14 22.71
CA THR A 50 -10.76 -1.25 23.26
C THR A 50 -10.94 -2.45 24.19
N LYS A 51 -10.15 -3.52 24.00
CA LYS A 51 -10.21 -4.77 24.78
C LYS A 51 -9.37 -4.79 26.05
N CYS A 52 -8.09 -4.42 25.97
CA CYS A 52 -7.15 -4.58 27.10
C CYS A 52 -6.49 -3.27 27.56
N LYS A 53 -6.86 -2.12 26.96
CA LYS A 53 -6.36 -0.78 27.30
C LYS A 53 -4.85 -0.56 27.09
N SER A 54 -4.11 -1.53 26.56
CA SER A 54 -2.72 -1.34 26.13
C SER A 54 -2.60 -0.42 24.93
N LEU A 55 -1.38 0.03 24.62
CA LEU A 55 -1.11 0.87 23.44
C LEU A 55 -1.57 0.16 22.16
N VAL A 56 -2.10 0.93 21.22
CA VAL A 56 -2.28 0.45 19.84
C VAL A 56 -1.31 1.17 18.91
N ARG A 57 -0.93 0.50 17.85
CA ARG A 57 -0.20 1.07 16.72
C ARG A 57 -1.08 1.03 15.47
N PRO A 58 -0.81 1.84 14.44
CA PRO A 58 -1.44 1.65 13.13
C PRO A 58 -1.17 0.22 12.64
N HIS A 59 -2.20 -0.40 12.09
CA HIS A 59 -2.11 -1.74 11.52
C HIS A 59 -1.56 -1.65 10.08
N ILE A 60 -0.28 -1.28 10.02
CA ILE A 60 0.52 -1.13 8.82
C ILE A 60 1.84 -1.88 8.98
N VAL A 61 2.41 -2.31 7.87
CA VAL A 61 3.76 -2.92 7.82
C VAL A 61 4.79 -1.78 7.80
N TRP A 62 5.64 -1.71 8.82
CA TRP A 62 6.76 -0.78 8.86
C TRP A 62 7.98 -1.33 8.11
N PHE A 63 8.92 -0.44 7.77
CA PHE A 63 10.20 -0.86 7.22
C PHE A 63 10.90 -1.85 8.17
N GLY A 64 11.33 -2.98 7.62
CA GLY A 64 11.96 -4.06 8.37
C GLY A 64 10.97 -5.09 8.95
N GLU A 65 9.66 -4.86 8.86
CA GLU A 65 8.67 -5.84 9.27
C GLU A 65 8.28 -6.78 8.13
N HIS A 66 7.91 -8.00 8.51
CA HIS A 66 7.38 -8.98 7.57
C HIS A 66 5.94 -8.65 7.19
N ILE A 67 5.63 -8.78 5.90
CA ILE A 67 4.24 -8.80 5.41
C ILE A 67 3.60 -10.11 5.88
N TRP A 68 2.32 -10.07 6.25
CA TRP A 68 1.58 -11.26 6.66
C TRP A 68 1.61 -12.37 5.59
N ASP A 69 1.87 -13.60 6.03
CA ASP A 69 2.04 -14.76 5.13
C ASP A 69 0.80 -15.01 4.27
N ASP A 70 -0.40 -14.87 4.84
CA ASP A 70 -1.65 -15.06 4.10
C ASP A 70 -1.82 -14.04 2.96
N VAL A 71 -1.29 -12.82 3.13
CA VAL A 71 -1.27 -11.78 2.09
C VAL A 71 -0.25 -12.14 1.02
N LEU A 72 0.95 -12.61 1.40
CA LEU A 72 1.97 -13.04 0.45
C LEU A 72 1.52 -14.26 -0.37
N GLU A 73 0.85 -15.23 0.24
CA GLU A 73 0.27 -16.39 -0.44
C GLU A 73 -0.79 -15.98 -1.47
N LYS A 74 -1.67 -15.04 -1.11
CA LYS A 74 -2.67 -14.48 -2.04
C LYS A 74 -1.99 -13.82 -3.23
N ILE A 75 -1.01 -12.95 -2.97
CA ILE A 75 -0.24 -12.28 -4.04
C ILE A 75 0.43 -13.32 -4.94
N GLN A 76 1.07 -14.34 -4.37
CA GLN A 76 1.76 -15.37 -5.15
C GLN A 76 0.79 -16.11 -6.08
N LYS A 77 -0.44 -16.41 -5.64
CA LYS A 77 -1.47 -17.02 -6.49
C LYS A 77 -1.85 -16.11 -7.65
N GLU A 78 -2.09 -14.82 -7.40
CA GLU A 78 -2.41 -13.86 -8.47
C GLU A 78 -1.24 -13.71 -9.46
N ILE A 79 -0.01 -13.61 -8.95
CA ILE A 79 1.20 -13.57 -9.80
C ILE A 79 1.29 -14.82 -10.68
N GLN A 80 1.00 -16.01 -10.15
CA GLN A 80 1.04 -17.25 -10.94
C GLN A 80 0.02 -17.26 -12.08
N LEU A 81 -1.17 -16.69 -11.88
CA LEU A 81 -2.26 -16.70 -12.86
C LEU A 81 -2.24 -15.49 -13.80
N CYS A 82 -1.44 -14.46 -13.49
CA CYS A 82 -1.37 -13.21 -14.25
C CYS A 82 -0.93 -13.41 -15.70
N ASP A 83 -1.70 -12.82 -16.62
CA ASP A 83 -1.49 -12.76 -18.07
C ASP A 83 -1.26 -11.33 -18.60
N LEU A 84 -1.53 -10.31 -17.78
CA LEU A 84 -1.18 -8.90 -17.98
C LEU A 84 -0.93 -8.24 -16.62
N PHE A 85 0.18 -7.51 -16.48
CA PHE A 85 0.52 -6.79 -15.26
C PHE A 85 0.58 -5.29 -15.49
N ILE A 86 -0.15 -4.52 -14.68
CA ILE A 86 -0.15 -3.06 -14.77
C ILE A 86 0.47 -2.46 -13.50
N VAL A 87 1.56 -1.71 -13.67
CA VAL A 87 2.27 -1.00 -12.59
C VAL A 87 1.87 0.47 -12.63
N ILE A 88 1.17 0.95 -11.60
CA ILE A 88 0.56 2.28 -11.61
C ILE A 88 1.13 3.12 -10.45
N GLY A 89 1.76 4.25 -10.77
CA GLY A 89 2.09 5.30 -9.79
C GLY A 89 2.96 4.85 -8.61
N THR A 90 3.96 4.00 -8.87
CA THR A 90 4.95 3.56 -7.87
C THR A 90 6.36 3.84 -8.37
N SER A 91 7.28 4.14 -7.48
CA SER A 91 8.71 4.32 -7.81
C SER A 91 9.43 2.99 -8.08
N SER A 92 8.79 1.85 -7.79
CA SER A 92 9.35 0.51 -7.99
C SER A 92 10.69 0.27 -7.28
N VAL A 93 10.82 0.78 -6.03
CA VAL A 93 12.03 0.60 -5.21
C VAL A 93 11.83 -0.24 -3.95
N VAL A 94 10.60 -0.33 -3.43
CA VAL A 94 10.32 -0.98 -2.14
C VAL A 94 10.01 -2.45 -2.36
N TYR A 95 10.84 -3.33 -1.77
CA TYR A 95 10.63 -4.77 -1.79
C TYR A 95 9.67 -5.23 -0.70
N PRO A 96 8.89 -6.29 -0.95
CA PRO A 96 8.91 -7.16 -2.14
C PRO A 96 8.13 -6.64 -3.36
N ALA A 97 7.34 -5.56 -3.21
CA ALA A 97 6.43 -5.06 -4.26
C ALA A 97 7.13 -4.80 -5.61
N ALA A 98 8.31 -4.16 -5.56
CA ALA A 98 9.11 -3.83 -6.74
C ALA A 98 9.55 -5.06 -7.57
N GLY A 99 9.63 -6.24 -6.94
CA GLY A 99 10.12 -7.46 -7.61
C GLY A 99 9.08 -8.14 -8.50
N TYR A 100 7.78 -7.85 -8.34
CA TYR A 100 6.72 -8.58 -9.04
C TYR A 100 6.74 -8.37 -10.56
N ALA A 101 7.05 -7.15 -11.01
CA ALA A 101 7.21 -6.86 -12.44
C ALA A 101 8.32 -7.72 -13.05
N SER A 102 9.47 -7.85 -12.39
CA SER A 102 10.58 -8.68 -12.88
C SER A 102 10.21 -10.16 -12.98
N ILE A 103 9.53 -10.71 -11.96
CA ILE A 103 9.07 -12.10 -11.94
C ILE A 103 8.14 -12.40 -13.15
N LEU A 104 7.28 -11.45 -13.50
CA LEU A 104 6.34 -11.59 -14.61
C LEU A 104 7.02 -11.36 -15.97
N ALA A 105 7.98 -10.45 -16.05
CA ALA A 105 8.80 -10.24 -17.25
C ALA A 105 9.58 -11.50 -17.63
N GLU A 106 10.19 -12.18 -16.66
CA GLU A 106 10.90 -13.46 -16.86
C GLU A 106 10.00 -14.57 -17.43
N ARG A 107 8.69 -14.46 -17.19
CA ARG A 107 7.66 -15.37 -17.71
C ARG A 107 7.05 -14.90 -19.04
N ASN A 108 7.59 -13.83 -19.63
CA ASN A 108 7.08 -13.18 -20.85
C ASN A 108 5.63 -12.68 -20.71
N ILE A 109 5.19 -12.33 -19.50
CA ILE A 109 3.91 -11.69 -19.28
C ILE A 109 4.04 -10.21 -19.64
N PRO A 110 3.13 -9.63 -20.44
CA PRO A 110 3.18 -8.22 -20.79
C PRO A 110 3.04 -7.33 -19.55
N ILE A 111 3.87 -6.29 -19.49
CA ILE A 111 3.88 -5.31 -18.40
C ILE A 111 3.57 -3.93 -18.96
N ALA A 112 2.53 -3.30 -18.43
CA ALA A 112 2.19 -1.91 -18.72
C ALA A 112 2.50 -1.04 -17.49
N GLU A 113 3.46 -0.13 -17.62
CA GLU A 113 3.74 0.87 -16.59
C GLU A 113 3.01 2.17 -16.92
N VAL A 114 2.33 2.74 -15.93
CA VAL A 114 1.72 4.07 -16.01
C VAL A 114 2.30 4.93 -14.90
N ASN A 115 3.13 5.90 -15.27
CA ASN A 115 3.81 6.73 -14.28
C ASN A 115 4.21 8.10 -14.85
N ILE A 116 4.36 9.09 -13.98
CA ILE A 116 4.81 10.44 -14.34
C ILE A 116 6.34 10.54 -14.49
N GLU A 117 7.06 9.51 -14.05
CA GLU A 117 8.51 9.40 -14.12
C GLU A 117 8.88 7.97 -14.53
N THR A 118 10.07 7.79 -15.11
CA THR A 118 10.63 6.46 -15.33
C THR A 118 11.10 5.85 -14.00
N THR A 119 10.99 4.53 -13.88
CA THR A 119 11.37 3.75 -12.70
C THR A 119 12.35 2.65 -13.08
N PRO A 120 12.95 1.94 -12.10
CA PRO A 120 13.72 0.73 -12.39
C PRO A 120 12.93 -0.32 -13.21
N SER A 121 11.60 -0.38 -13.06
CA SER A 121 10.73 -1.29 -13.81
C SER A 121 10.47 -0.84 -15.24
N THR A 122 10.72 0.42 -15.61
CA THR A 122 10.48 0.90 -16.99
C THR A 122 11.29 0.12 -18.01
N SER A 123 12.51 -0.29 -17.65
CA SER A 123 13.41 -1.02 -18.57
C SER A 123 12.90 -2.44 -18.93
N ILE A 124 12.05 -3.02 -18.09
CA ILE A 124 11.44 -4.35 -18.30
C ILE A 124 9.98 -4.25 -18.74
N ALA A 125 9.40 -3.05 -18.76
CA ALA A 125 8.02 -2.84 -19.16
C ALA A 125 7.86 -3.07 -20.68
N THR A 126 6.83 -3.81 -21.07
CA THR A 126 6.43 -3.95 -22.48
C THR A 126 5.87 -2.64 -23.01
N TYR A 127 5.14 -1.91 -22.17
CA TYR A 127 4.56 -0.61 -22.46
C TYR A 127 4.84 0.35 -21.32
N HIS A 128 5.25 1.58 -21.64
CA HIS A 128 5.37 2.67 -20.68
C HIS A 128 4.50 3.85 -21.13
N PHE A 129 3.54 4.21 -20.31
CA PHE A 129 2.65 5.35 -20.51
C PHE A 129 3.02 6.47 -19.55
N HIS A 130 3.67 7.50 -20.09
CA HIS A 130 4.13 8.64 -19.32
C HIS A 130 3.00 9.64 -19.04
N GLY A 131 2.68 9.85 -17.77
CA GLY A 131 1.75 10.89 -17.32
C GLY A 131 0.87 10.50 -16.13
N PRO A 132 -0.08 11.37 -15.75
CA PRO A 132 -0.94 11.12 -14.60
C PRO A 132 -1.82 9.89 -14.79
N ALA A 133 -1.73 8.92 -13.88
CA ALA A 133 -2.53 7.70 -13.91
C ALA A 133 -4.04 7.98 -14.00
N ALA A 134 -4.52 9.02 -13.30
CA ALA A 134 -5.92 9.44 -13.31
C ALA A 134 -6.44 9.84 -14.70
N GLN A 135 -5.56 10.23 -15.63
CA GLN A 135 -5.92 10.56 -17.01
C GLN A 135 -5.76 9.36 -17.94
N ILE A 136 -4.69 8.58 -17.76
CA ILE A 136 -4.32 7.49 -18.67
C ILE A 136 -5.14 6.23 -18.41
N ILE A 137 -5.30 5.82 -17.15
CA ILE A 137 -5.97 4.57 -16.79
C ILE A 137 -7.41 4.50 -17.33
N PRO A 138 -8.25 5.55 -17.20
CA PRO A 138 -9.58 5.53 -17.80
C PRO A 138 -9.55 5.29 -19.31
N GLN A 139 -8.58 5.86 -20.04
CA GLN A 139 -8.45 5.67 -21.48
C GLN A 139 -8.04 4.22 -21.80
N LEU A 140 -7.04 3.68 -21.09
CA LEU A 140 -6.58 2.30 -21.27
C LEU A 140 -7.69 1.28 -21.03
N LEU A 141 -8.52 1.51 -20.01
CA LEU A 141 -9.61 0.60 -19.64
C LEU A 141 -10.93 0.88 -20.38
N SER A 142 -11.01 1.99 -21.12
CA SER A 142 -12.23 2.37 -21.87
C SER A 142 -12.43 1.59 -23.18
N ALA A 143 -11.42 0.85 -23.65
CA ALA A 143 -11.50 0.10 -24.89
C ALA A 143 -12.40 -1.15 -24.75
N ASN A 144 -13.65 -1.02 -25.20
CA ASN A 144 -14.63 -2.08 -25.54
C ASN A 144 -14.97 -3.12 -24.46
N LEU A 145 -15.86 -2.74 -23.54
CA LEU A 145 -16.87 -3.67 -22.97
C LEU A 145 -18.02 -3.98 -23.97
N ASN A 146 -17.88 -3.60 -25.24
CA ASN A 146 -18.89 -3.75 -26.30
C ASN A 146 -18.36 -4.58 -27.49
N ASN A 147 -17.66 -5.68 -27.21
CA ASN A 147 -17.39 -6.73 -28.20
C ASN A 147 -17.96 -8.06 -27.71
N GLU A 148 -19.30 -8.13 -27.65
CA GLU A 148 -20.10 -9.33 -27.91
C GLU A 148 -21.34 -8.92 -28.71
#